data_AF-A0A166SB84-F1
#
_entry.id   AF-A0A166SB84-F1
#
_cell.length_a   1.000
_cell.length_b   1.000
_cell.length_c   1.000
_cell.angle_alpha   90.00
_cell.angle_beta   90.00
_cell.angle_gamma   90.00
#
_symmetry.space_group_name_H-M   'P 1'
#
loop_
_entity.id
_entity.type
_entity.pdbx_description
1 polymer ?
#
loop_
_entity_poly.entity_id
_entity_poly.type
_entity_poly.pdbx_seq_one_letter_code
_entity_poly.pdbx_strand_id
1 'polypeptide(L)'
;TDRERRLQKALRKSEALVEYQRSRMIQMQASTVLTQKYCDRLRTQLENQEKKMKGKGKGKNKRLHGDGMPRLLTSDEFYAVVEHAAEQQEKDAVAKGARSELMDKYKIDVAHWQAEEDARGARNEAKTKAWREAVADFK
;
A
#
# COMPACT_ATOMS: atom_id res chain seq x y z
N THR A 1 -61.82 -14.15 -9.52
CA THR A 1 -62.22 -15.56 -9.80
C THR A 1 -61.25 -16.53 -9.13
N ASP A 2 -61.57 -17.83 -8.97
CA ASP A 2 -60.63 -18.79 -8.32
C ASP A 2 -59.28 -18.93 -9.02
N ARG A 3 -59.26 -18.77 -10.34
CA ARG A 3 -58.05 -18.74 -11.16
C ARG A 3 -57.12 -17.59 -10.76
N GLU A 4 -57.68 -16.41 -10.57
CA GLU A 4 -56.94 -15.21 -10.15
C GLU A 4 -56.33 -15.40 -8.76
N ARG A 5 -57.07 -15.99 -7.82
CA ARG A 5 -56.57 -16.31 -6.47
C ARG A 5 -55.37 -17.27 -6.52
N ARG A 6 -55.42 -18.28 -7.40
CA ARG A 6 -54.30 -19.23 -7.60
C ARG A 6 -53.07 -18.55 -8.20
N LEU A 7 -53.27 -17.68 -9.20
CA LEU A 7 -52.19 -16.93 -9.83
C LEU A 7 -51.52 -15.97 -8.85
N GLN A 8 -52.29 -15.22 -8.06
CA GLN A 8 -51.74 -14.34 -7.01
C GLN A 8 -50.96 -15.12 -5.95
N LYS A 9 -51.43 -16.32 -5.56
CA LYS A 9 -50.70 -17.19 -4.62
C LYS A 9 -49.39 -17.71 -5.22
N ALA A 10 -49.38 -18.06 -6.50
CA ALA A 10 -48.17 -18.47 -7.21
C ALA A 10 -47.17 -17.31 -7.34
N LEU A 11 -47.66 -16.11 -7.68
CA LEU A 11 -46.86 -14.90 -7.83
C LEU A 11 -46.15 -14.53 -6.51
N ARG A 12 -46.89 -14.48 -5.40
CA ARG A 12 -46.31 -14.21 -4.07
C ARG A 12 -45.26 -15.23 -3.67
N LYS A 13 -45.47 -16.50 -4.01
CA LYS A 13 -44.47 -17.56 -3.77
C LYS A 13 -43.22 -17.34 -4.60
N SER A 14 -43.35 -17.00 -5.89
CA SER A 14 -42.19 -16.72 -6.73
C SER A 14 -41.43 -15.47 -6.27
N GLU A 15 -42.14 -14.40 -5.90
CA GLU A 15 -41.52 -13.18 -5.39
C GLU A 15 -40.74 -13.45 -4.10
N ALA A 16 -41.32 -14.20 -3.16
CA ALA A 16 -40.63 -14.57 -1.92
C ALA A 16 -39.36 -15.42 -2.18
N LEU A 17 -39.40 -16.32 -3.16
CA LEU A 17 -38.24 -17.11 -3.55
C LEU A 17 -37.14 -16.25 -4.19
N VAL A 18 -37.52 -15.32 -5.08
CA VAL A 18 -36.58 -14.41 -5.73
C VAL A 18 -35.91 -13.50 -4.69
N GLU A 19 -36.67 -12.93 -3.76
CA GLU A 19 -36.11 -12.08 -2.71
C GLU A 19 -35.17 -12.85 -1.77
N TYR A 20 -35.52 -14.09 -1.42
CA TYR A 20 -34.64 -14.98 -0.66
C TYR A 20 -33.33 -15.27 -1.42
N GLN A 21 -33.42 -15.62 -2.70
CA GLN A 21 -32.24 -15.89 -3.54
C GLN A 21 -31.38 -14.64 -3.71
N ARG A 22 -31.99 -13.48 -3.91
CA ARG A 22 -31.30 -12.19 -4.02
C ARG A 22 -30.53 -11.86 -2.74
N SER A 23 -31.18 -12.03 -1.59
CA SER A 23 -30.55 -11.79 -0.28
C SER A 23 -29.34 -12.69 -0.06
N ARG A 24 -29.46 -13.98 -0.40
CA ARG A 24 -28.34 -14.94 -0.33
C ARG A 24 -27.21 -14.59 -1.29
N MET A 25 -27.53 -14.17 -2.51
CA MET A 25 -26.54 -13.75 -3.50
C MET A 25 -25.75 -12.55 -2.99
N ILE A 26 -26.42 -11.55 -2.43
CA ILE A 26 -25.78 -10.36 -1.85
C ILE A 26 -24.82 -10.76 -0.72
N GLN A 27 -25.25 -11.65 0.18
CA GLN A 27 -24.39 -12.14 1.27
C GLN A 27 -23.14 -12.86 0.74
N MET A 28 -23.30 -13.72 -0.27
CA MET A 28 -22.20 -14.45 -0.89
C MET A 28 -21.23 -13.54 -1.66
N GLN A 29 -21.76 -12.52 -2.34
CA GLN A 29 -20.95 -11.50 -3.00
C GLN A 29 -20.15 -10.70 -1.97
N ALA A 30 -20.80 -10.27 -0.88
CA ALA A 30 -20.15 -9.54 0.20
C ALA A 30 -19.01 -10.36 0.83
N SER A 31 -19.24 -11.65 1.13
CA SER A 31 -18.19 -12.52 1.67
C SER A 31 -17.02 -12.68 0.70
N THR A 32 -17.30 -12.85 -0.59
CA THR A 32 -16.27 -13.01 -1.63
C THR A 32 -15.40 -11.76 -1.74
N VAL A 33 -16.02 -10.57 -1.75
CA VAL A 33 -15.30 -9.29 -1.80
C VAL A 33 -14.40 -9.12 -0.57
N LEU A 34 -14.91 -9.44 0.62
CA LEU A 34 -14.13 -9.35 1.86
C LEU A 34 -12.95 -10.32 1.86
N THR A 35 -13.16 -11.58 1.45
CA THR A 35 -12.09 -12.58 1.34
C THR A 35 -11.05 -12.15 0.33
N GLN A 36 -11.45 -11.62 -0.83
CA GLN A 36 -10.52 -11.13 -1.85
C GLN A 36 -9.65 -10.00 -1.29
N LYS A 37 -10.26 -8.99 -0.65
CA LYS A 37 -9.52 -7.88 -0.01
C LYS A 37 -8.56 -8.37 1.07
N TYR A 38 -8.98 -9.35 1.88
CA TYR A 38 -8.12 -9.96 2.87
C TYR A 38 -6.92 -10.68 2.24
N CYS A 39 -7.16 -11.51 1.23
CA CYS A 39 -6.10 -12.24 0.51
C CYS A 39 -5.11 -11.29 -0.15
N ASP A 40 -5.57 -10.19 -0.76
CA ASP A 40 -4.69 -9.19 -1.38
C ASP A 40 -3.83 -8.49 -0.32
N ARG A 41 -4.41 -8.14 0.83
CA ARG A 41 -3.64 -7.60 1.97
C ARG A 41 -2.62 -8.62 2.50
N LEU A 42 -2.99 -9.89 2.60
CA LEU A 42 -2.09 -10.92 3.07
C LEU A 42 -0.92 -11.14 2.09
N ARG A 43 -1.19 -11.18 0.79
CA ARG A 43 -0.17 -11.31 -0.26
C ARG A 43 0.81 -10.15 -0.21
N THR A 44 0.34 -8.91 -0.14
CA THR A 44 1.23 -7.73 -0.03
C THR A 44 2.06 -7.76 1.25
N GLN A 45 1.51 -8.21 2.38
CA GLN A 45 2.26 -8.37 3.62
C GLN A 45 3.35 -9.44 3.49
N LEU A 46 3.03 -10.59 2.91
CA LEU A 46 3.98 -11.68 2.67
C LEU A 46 5.07 -11.25 1.69
N GLU A 47 4.71 -10.63 0.57
CA GLU A 47 5.69 -10.08 -0.38
C GLU A 47 6.61 -9.05 0.29
N ASN A 48 6.08 -8.18 1.14
CA ASN A 48 6.88 -7.21 1.87
C ASN A 48 7.79 -7.89 2.90
N GLN A 49 7.32 -8.95 3.56
CA GLN A 49 8.15 -9.74 4.48
C GLN A 49 9.24 -10.49 3.72
N GLU A 50 8.93 -11.09 2.57
CA GLU A 50 9.90 -11.74 1.70
C GLU A 50 10.91 -10.75 1.13
N LYS A 51 10.48 -9.60 0.62
CA LYS A 51 11.37 -8.54 0.16
C LYS A 51 12.22 -8.02 1.32
N LYS A 52 11.69 -7.95 2.54
CA LYS A 52 12.50 -7.69 3.74
C LYS A 52 13.47 -8.83 4.02
N MET A 53 13.11 -10.10 3.89
CA MET A 53 14.01 -11.24 4.12
C MET A 53 15.11 -11.32 3.04
N LYS A 54 14.75 -11.07 1.78
CA LYS A 54 15.63 -11.11 0.60
C LYS A 54 16.51 -9.85 0.50
N GLY A 55 15.94 -8.67 0.76
CA GLY A 55 16.61 -7.37 0.72
C GLY A 55 17.38 -7.01 1.99
N LYS A 56 16.99 -7.55 3.15
CA LYS A 56 17.88 -7.69 4.32
C LYS A 56 18.71 -8.96 4.11
N GLY A 57 19.44 -9.03 3.00
CA GLY A 57 20.09 -10.26 2.55
C GLY A 57 20.90 -10.89 3.67
N LYS A 58 20.67 -12.17 3.98
CA LYS A 58 21.51 -13.08 4.80
C LYS A 58 22.18 -12.56 6.09
N GLY A 59 21.90 -11.34 6.55
CA GLY A 59 22.82 -10.55 7.38
C GLY A 59 22.12 -9.88 8.56
N LYS A 60 20.97 -10.40 8.96
CA LYS A 60 20.31 -10.01 10.22
C LYS A 60 20.53 -10.97 11.37
N ASN A 61 21.49 -11.89 11.26
CA ASN A 61 22.36 -12.04 12.40
C ASN A 61 23.30 -10.83 12.40
N LYS A 62 22.85 -9.74 13.04
CA LYS A 62 23.70 -8.64 13.53
C LYS A 62 24.68 -9.12 14.62
N ARG A 63 24.94 -10.42 14.64
CA ARG A 63 25.89 -11.07 15.52
C ARG A 63 27.17 -11.04 14.73
N LEU A 64 28.24 -10.61 15.38
CA LEU A 64 29.58 -10.60 14.81
C LEU A 64 29.94 -11.94 14.14
N HIS A 65 29.39 -13.03 14.70
CA HIS A 65 29.38 -14.35 14.09
C HIS A 65 27.94 -14.89 14.09
N GLY A 66 27.44 -15.24 12.90
CA GLY A 66 26.07 -15.70 12.69
C GLY A 66 25.86 -17.21 12.78
N ASP A 67 26.92 -17.98 13.05
CA ASP A 67 26.98 -19.45 13.09
C ASP A 67 26.53 -20.03 14.44
N GLY A 68 26.54 -19.22 15.52
CA GLY A 68 26.14 -19.67 16.86
C GLY A 68 27.22 -20.47 17.59
N MET A 69 28.43 -20.57 17.04
CA MET A 69 29.54 -21.31 17.63
C MET A 69 30.29 -20.43 18.64
N PRO A 70 30.77 -21.00 19.77
CA PRO A 70 31.64 -20.28 20.69
C PRO A 70 32.97 -19.97 20.00
N ARG A 71 33.47 -18.74 20.20
CA ARG A 71 34.76 -18.28 19.66
C ARG A 71 35.63 -17.73 20.75
N LEU A 72 36.94 -17.88 20.57
CA LEU A 72 37.93 -17.34 21.49
C LEU A 72 38.09 -15.83 21.23
N LEU A 73 37.68 -15.02 22.21
CA LEU A 73 37.68 -13.55 22.12
C LEU A 73 39.08 -12.93 22.02
N THR A 74 40.12 -13.70 22.35
CA THR A 74 41.53 -13.27 22.28
C THR A 74 42.22 -13.67 20.98
N SER A 75 41.51 -14.32 20.05
CA SER A 75 42.08 -14.68 18.75
C SER A 75 42.17 -13.45 17.83
N ASP A 76 43.25 -13.36 17.06
CA ASP A 76 43.42 -12.28 16.07
C ASP A 76 42.28 -12.28 15.03
N GLU A 77 41.75 -13.47 14.70
CA GLU A 77 40.58 -13.62 13.84
C GLU A 77 39.34 -12.93 14.40
N PHE A 78 39.15 -12.94 15.73
CA PHE A 78 38.02 -12.25 16.36
C PHE A 78 38.18 -10.73 16.23
N TYR A 79 39.38 -10.19 16.51
CA TYR A 79 39.66 -8.77 16.42
C TYR A 79 39.48 -8.24 14.99
N ALA A 80 40.00 -8.95 13.98
CA ALA A 80 39.83 -8.57 12.58
C ALA A 80 38.35 -8.48 12.16
N VAL A 81 37.50 -9.38 12.67
CA VAL A 81 36.05 -9.33 12.40
C VAL A 81 35.37 -8.17 13.12
N VAL A 82 35.78 -7.84 14.36
CA VAL A 82 35.29 -6.66 15.09
C VAL A 82 35.61 -5.37 14.34
N GLU A 83 36.86 -5.20 13.91
CA GLU A 83 37.30 -4.00 13.19
C GLU A 83 36.54 -3.83 11.88
N HIS A 84 36.44 -4.89 11.07
CA HIS A 84 35.68 -4.85 9.82
C HIS A 84 34.19 -4.54 10.06
N ALA A 85 33.60 -5.07 11.13
CA ALA A 85 32.21 -4.77 11.48
C ALA A 85 32.03 -3.30 11.92
N ALA A 86 32.98 -2.75 12.67
CA ALA A 86 32.97 -1.35 13.10
C ALA A 86 33.09 -0.40 11.90
N GLU A 87 34.05 -0.66 11.00
CA GLU A 87 34.20 0.12 9.76
C GLU A 87 32.94 0.06 8.89
N GLN A 88 32.33 -1.11 8.75
CA GLN A 88 31.12 -1.26 7.96
C GLN A 88 29.95 -0.49 8.59
N GLN A 89 29.85 -0.49 9.92
CA GLN A 89 28.83 0.25 10.64
C GLN A 89 28.99 1.76 10.47
N GLU A 90 30.22 2.25 10.43
CA GLU A 90 30.51 3.66 10.17
C GLU A 90 30.16 4.06 8.73
N LYS A 91 30.56 3.25 7.74
CA LYS A 91 30.20 3.44 6.32
C LYS A 91 28.68 3.45 6.13
N ASP A 92 27.96 2.53 6.78
CA ASP A 92 26.50 2.44 6.73
C ASP A 92 25.83 3.66 7.39
N ALA A 93 26.39 4.17 8.49
CA ALA A 93 25.90 5.36 9.18
C ALA A 93 26.06 6.61 8.30
N VAL A 94 27.21 6.79 7.67
CA VAL A 94 27.47 7.87 6.70
C VAL A 94 26.50 7.78 5.52
N ALA A 95 26.34 6.59 4.93
CA ALA A 95 25.40 6.38 3.83
C ALA A 95 23.93 6.61 4.23
N LYS A 96 23.56 6.32 5.49
CA LYS A 96 22.23 6.65 6.01
C LYS A 96 22.05 8.16 6.17
N GLY A 97 23.06 8.87 6.67
CA GLY A 97 23.07 10.33 6.76
C GLY A 97 22.86 10.98 5.39
N ALA A 98 23.69 10.62 4.41
CA ALA A 98 23.59 11.12 3.04
C ALA A 98 22.22 10.84 2.39
N ARG A 99 21.64 9.65 2.62
CA ARG A 99 20.28 9.34 2.17
C ARG A 99 19.21 10.21 2.84
N SER A 100 19.37 10.51 4.12
CA SER A 100 18.44 11.40 4.84
C SER A 100 18.47 12.80 4.25
N GLU A 101 19.66 13.35 4.01
CA GLU A 101 19.83 14.68 3.43
C GLU A 101 19.23 14.80 2.02
N LEU A 102 19.43 13.78 1.18
CA LEU A 102 18.81 13.71 -0.15
C LEU A 102 17.28 13.66 -0.05
N MET A 103 16.73 12.90 0.90
CA MET A 103 15.29 12.83 1.12
C MET A 103 14.71 14.15 1.60
N ASP A 104 15.43 14.90 2.42
CA ASP A 104 14.96 16.20 2.90
C ASP A 104 14.99 17.25 1.79
N LYS A 105 16.01 17.25 0.92
CA LYS A 105 16.02 18.08 -0.30
C LYS A 105 14.85 17.72 -1.22
N TYR A 106 14.65 16.43 -1.48
CA TYR A 106 13.55 15.94 -2.32
C TYR A 106 12.18 16.39 -1.79
N LYS A 107 11.95 16.32 -0.47
CA LYS A 107 10.69 16.81 0.13
C LYS A 107 10.47 18.30 -0.11
N ILE A 108 11.53 19.10 0.00
CA ILE A 108 11.47 20.55 -0.25
C ILE A 108 11.10 20.80 -1.72
N ASP A 109 11.79 20.14 -2.65
CA ASP A 109 11.55 20.30 -4.09
C ASP A 109 10.13 19.87 -4.48
N VAL A 110 9.64 18.75 -3.94
CA VAL A 110 8.28 18.27 -4.17
C VAL A 110 7.24 19.23 -3.60
N ALA A 111 7.47 19.77 -2.41
CA ALA A 111 6.56 20.75 -1.81
C ALA A 111 6.49 22.03 -2.65
N HIS A 112 7.62 22.51 -3.15
CA HIS A 112 7.67 23.66 -4.05
C HIS A 112 6.91 23.38 -5.36
N TRP A 113 7.20 22.26 -6.01
CA TRP A 113 6.51 21.84 -7.23
C TRP A 113 5.00 21.72 -7.04
N GLN A 114 4.55 21.11 -5.93
CA GLN A 114 3.12 20.98 -5.63
C GLN A 114 2.44 22.35 -5.49
N ALA A 115 3.10 23.31 -4.83
CA ALA A 115 2.55 24.67 -4.70
C ALA A 115 2.43 25.37 -6.07
N GLU A 116 3.39 25.18 -6.97
CA GLU A 116 3.31 25.71 -8.34
C GLU A 116 2.20 25.05 -9.17
N GLU A 117 2.02 23.74 -9.03
CA GLU A 117 0.95 22.97 -9.67
C GLU A 117 -0.43 23.43 -9.19
N ASP A 118 -0.62 23.60 -7.88
CA ASP A 118 -1.87 24.08 -7.30
C ASP A 118 -2.19 25.49 -7.79
N ALA A 119 -1.19 26.38 -7.83
CA ALA A 119 -1.34 27.73 -8.38
C ALA A 119 -1.69 27.70 -9.88
N ARG A 120 -1.10 26.78 -10.65
CA ARG A 120 -1.43 26.58 -12.07
C ARG A 120 -2.85 26.06 -12.25
N GLY A 121 -3.27 25.09 -11.44
CA GLY A 121 -4.62 24.54 -11.40
C GLY A 121 -5.65 25.64 -11.17
N ALA A 122 -5.46 26.45 -10.13
CA ALA A 122 -6.34 27.57 -9.80
C ALA A 122 -6.43 28.60 -10.94
N ARG A 123 -5.30 28.93 -11.60
CA ARG A 123 -5.30 29.82 -12.79
C ARG A 123 -6.11 29.23 -13.94
N ASN A 124 -5.96 27.93 -14.21
CA ASN A 124 -6.67 27.25 -15.29
C ASN A 124 -8.17 27.13 -15.01
N GLU A 125 -8.56 26.87 -13.77
CA GLU A 125 -9.95 26.88 -13.33
C GLU A 125 -10.58 28.26 -13.51
N ALA A 126 -9.89 29.33 -13.09
CA ALA A 126 -10.36 30.69 -13.29
C ALA A 126 -10.56 31.03 -14.77
N LYS A 127 -9.59 30.65 -15.64
CA LYS A 127 -9.72 30.81 -17.10
C LYS A 127 -10.89 30.03 -17.68
N THR A 128 -11.07 28.79 -17.23
CA THR A 128 -12.15 27.91 -17.71
C THR A 128 -13.51 28.44 -17.26
N LYS A 129 -13.61 28.97 -16.04
CA LYS A 129 -14.82 29.62 -15.54
C LYS A 129 -15.16 30.86 -16.36
N ALA A 130 -14.20 31.76 -16.55
CA ALA A 130 -14.39 32.97 -17.36
C ALA A 130 -14.78 32.65 -18.81
N TRP A 131 -14.16 31.61 -19.40
CA TRP A 131 -14.53 31.15 -20.74
C TRP A 131 -15.96 30.60 -20.78
N ARG A 132 -16.39 29.80 -19.78
CA ARG A 132 -17.77 29.29 -19.70
C ARG A 132 -18.79 30.41 -19.55
N GLU A 133 -18.51 31.42 -18.73
CA GLU A 133 -19.35 32.61 -18.58
C GLU A 133 -19.46 33.36 -19.91
N ALA A 134 -18.34 33.66 -20.57
CA ALA A 134 -18.34 34.33 -21.86
C ALA A 134 -19.09 33.55 -22.97
N VAL A 135 -19.00 32.22 -22.97
CA VAL A 135 -19.76 31.36 -23.91
C VAL A 135 -21.26 31.36 -23.59
N ALA A 136 -21.63 31.46 -22.31
CA ALA A 136 -23.02 31.56 -21.90
C ALA A 136 -23.62 32.93 -22.30
N ASP A 137 -22.88 34.02 -22.10
CA ASP A 137 -23.29 35.38 -22.47
C ASP A 137 -23.38 35.60 -23.99
N PHE A 138 -22.67 34.78 -24.78
CA PHE A 138 -22.69 34.84 -26.25
C PHE A 138 -23.92 34.14 -26.87
N LYS A 139 -24.71 33.39 -26.10
CA LYS A 139 -25.95 32.73 -26.57
C LYS A 139 -27.19 33.54 -26.28
#